data_AF-A0A0F9D270-F1
#
_entry.id   AF-A0A0F9D270-F1
#
_cell.length_a   1.000
_cell.length_b   1.000
_cell.length_c   1.000
_cell.angle_alpha   90.00
_cell.angle_beta   90.00
_cell.angle_gamma   90.00
#
_symmetry.space_group_name_H-M   'P 1'
#
loop_
_entity.id
_entity.type
_entity.pdbx_description
1 polymer ?
#
loop_
_entity_poly.entity_id
_entity_poly.type
_entity_poly.pdbx_seq_one_letter_code
_entity_poly.pdbx_strand_id
1 'polypeptide(L)' 'KVNIDRFFAAGMRHLIAWKKGEEFDKDSGFTHLAHVGCNILFMMWIEESKVRTYPEKGNGM' A
#
# COMPACT_ATOMS: atom_id res chain seq x y z
N LYS A 1 -2.20 -0.01 17.85
CA LYS A 1 -2.76 -0.66 16.64
C LYS A 1 -2.26 0.12 15.43
N VAL A 2 -1.65 -0.54 14.44
CA VAL A 2 -1.23 0.14 13.20
C VAL A 2 -2.49 0.63 12.48
N ASN A 3 -2.52 1.89 12.02
CA ASN A 3 -3.69 2.51 11.40
C ASN A 3 -3.58 2.45 9.87
N ILE A 4 -4.51 1.74 9.22
CA ILE A 4 -4.57 1.56 7.76
C ILE A 4 -4.85 2.87 7.01
N ASP A 5 -5.63 3.78 7.60
CA ASP A 5 -6.04 5.04 6.96
C ASP A 5 -4.83 5.95 6.70
N ARG A 6 -3.77 5.81 7.50
CA ARG A 6 -2.50 6.54 7.30
C ARG A 6 -1.83 6.16 5.99
N PHE A 7 -1.81 4.87 5.66
CA PHE A 7 -1.22 4.36 4.43
C PHE A 7 -2.11 4.65 3.22
N PHE A 8 -3.42 4.55 3.39
CA PHE A 8 -4.37 4.95 2.34
C PHE A 8 -4.21 6.44 1.99
N ALA A 9 -4.25 7.33 2.98
CA ALA A 9 -4.10 8.76 2.76
C ALA A 9 -2.75 9.11 2.14
N ALA A 10 -1.66 8.47 2.57
CA ALA A 10 -0.33 8.67 1.98
C ALA A 10 -0.25 8.17 0.53
N GLY A 11 -0.71 6.94 0.27
CA GLY A 11 -0.77 6.37 -1.07
C GLY A 11 -1.58 7.23 -2.03
N MET A 12 -2.74 7.74 -1.60
CA MET A 12 -3.57 8.62 -2.43
C MET A 12 -2.88 9.95 -2.78
N ARG A 13 -2.12 10.55 -1.86
CA ARG A 13 -1.36 11.78 -2.18
C ARG A 13 -0.33 11.54 -3.29
N HIS A 14 0.44 10.45 -3.19
CA HIS A 14 1.43 10.13 -4.22
C HIS A 14 0.78 9.68 -5.53
N LEU A 15 -0.32 8.93 -5.49
CA LEU A 15 -1.06 8.53 -6.69
C LEU A 15 -1.61 9.75 -7.43
N ILE A 16 -2.16 10.74 -6.72
CA ILE A 16 -2.66 11.98 -7.31
C ILE A 16 -1.51 12.82 -7.90
N ALA A 17 -0.38 12.95 -7.20
CA ALA A 17 0.78 13.68 -7.70
C ALA A 17 1.32 13.03 -8.99
N TRP A 18 1.45 11.70 -9.00
CA TRP A 18 1.78 10.94 -10.21
C TRP A 18 0.77 11.17 -11.33
N LYS A 19 -0.54 11.14 -11.04
CA LYS A 19 -1.59 11.37 -12.03
C LYS A 19 -1.55 12.79 -12.62
N LYS A 20 -0.97 13.76 -11.90
CA LYS A 20 -0.72 15.13 -12.35
C LYS A 20 0.58 15.29 -13.15
N GLY A 21 1.38 14.23 -13.30
CA GLY A 21 2.63 14.23 -14.08
C GLY A 21 3.89 14.42 -13.24
N GLU A 22 3.82 14.41 -11.91
CA GLU A 22 5.02 14.39 -11.07
C GLU A 22 5.59 12.96 -11.03
N GLU A 23 6.87 12.78 -11.36
CA GLU A 23 7.48 11.44 -11.38
C GLU A 23 8.10 11.09 -10.01
N PHE A 24 8.81 12.05 -9.42
CA PHE A 24 9.58 11.88 -8.20
C PHE A 24 9.01 12.69 -7.04
N ASP A 25 9.00 12.08 -5.86
CA ASP A 25 8.76 12.74 -4.61
C ASP A 25 9.95 13.64 -4.23
N LYS A 26 9.68 14.92 -3.95
CA LYS A 26 10.73 15.93 -3.72
C LYS A 26 11.44 15.76 -2.38
N ASP A 27 10.75 15.16 -1.41
CA ASP A 27 11.31 14.97 -0.06
C ASP A 27 12.24 13.76 -0.03
N SER A 28 11.88 12.68 -0.71
CA SER A 28 12.66 11.43 -0.67
C SER A 28 13.53 11.15 -1.89
N GLY A 29 13.25 11.76 -3.05
CA GLY A 29 13.91 11.46 -4.33
C GLY A 29 13.49 10.13 -4.97
N PHE A 30 12.48 9.43 -4.43
CA PHE A 30 11.95 8.18 -5.01
C PHE A 30 10.71 8.45 -5.85
N THR A 31 10.35 7.53 -6.74
CA THR A 31 9.17 7.70 -7.59
C THR A 31 7.89 7.70 -6.76
N HIS A 32 6.90 8.50 -7.15
CA HIS A 32 5.59 8.49 -6.49
C HIS A 32 4.94 7.10 -6.53
N LEU A 33 5.13 6.32 -7.60
CA LEU A 33 4.63 4.95 -7.68
C LEU A 33 5.33 3.99 -6.72
N ALA A 34 6.61 4.18 -6.40
CA ALA A 34 7.28 3.39 -5.37
C ALA A 34 6.62 3.61 -4.00
N HIS A 35 6.29 4.85 -3.66
CA HIS A 35 5.54 5.18 -2.45
C HIS A 35 4.13 4.57 -2.47
N VAL A 36 3.41 4.63 -3.60
CA VAL A 36 2.10 3.97 -3.73
C VAL A 36 2.21 2.47 -3.48
N GLY A 37 3.15 1.79 -4.13
CA GLY A 37 3.38 0.35 -3.96
C GLY A 37 3.71 -0.02 -2.51
N CYS A 38 4.61 0.73 -1.87
CA CYS A 38 4.96 0.53 -0.47
C CYS A 38 3.74 0.66 0.47
N ASN A 39 2.93 1.70 0.29
CA ASN A 39 1.70 1.89 1.06
C ASN A 39 0.69 0.74 0.85
N ILE A 40 0.55 0.23 -0.38
CA ILE A 40 -0.31 -0.93 -0.68
C ILE A 40 0.19 -2.18 0.06
N LEU A 41 1.49 -2.47 0.04
CA LEU A 41 2.06 -3.62 0.75
C LEU A 41 1.78 -3.55 2.26
N PHE A 42 1.88 -2.37 2.87
CA PHE A 42 1.50 -2.21 4.28
C PHE A 42 0.01 -2.40 4.52
N MET A 43 -0.86 -1.90 3.65
CA MET A 43 -2.31 -2.13 3.77
C MET A 43 -2.65 -3.63 3.65
N MET A 44 -2.03 -4.34 2.70
CA MET A 44 -2.17 -5.79 2.56
C MET A 44 -1.75 -6.51 3.84
N TRP A 45 -0.57 -6.19 4.38
CA TRP A 45 -0.09 -6.78 5.64
C TRP A 45 -1.04 -6.52 6.82
N ILE A 46 -1.61 -5.31 6.94
CA ILE A 46 -2.58 -4.99 8.00
C ILE A 46 -3.87 -5.77 7.82
N GLU A 47 -4.41 -5.85 6.62
CA GLU A 47 -5.63 -6.61 6.32
C GLU A 47 -5.41 -8.11 6.54
N GLU A 48 -4.33 -8.69 6.03
CA GLU A 48 -3.97 -10.09 6.26
C GLU A 48 -3.78 -10.40 7.75
N SER A 49 -3.23 -9.46 8.52
CA SER A 49 -3.10 -9.60 9.98
C SER A 49 -4.46 -9.63 10.69
N LYS A 50 -5.53 -9.05 10.10
CA LYS A 50 -6.91 -9.21 10.58
C LYS A 50 -7.53 -10.54 10.13
N VAL A 51 -7.12 -11.03 8.96
CA VAL A 51 -7.66 -12.22 8.26
C VAL A 51 -6.82 -13.48 8.53
N ARG A 52 -5.93 -13.49 9.54
CA ARG A 52 -5.08 -14.65 9.89
C ARG A 52 -5.87 -15.82 10.52
N THR A 53 -6.96 -16.21 9.88
CA THR A 53 -7.28 -17.59 9.52
C THR A 53 -7.11 -17.67 8.00
N TYR A 54 -5.88 -17.89 7.51
CA TYR A 54 -5.73 -18.31 6.11
C TYR A 54 -6.64 -19.55 5.98
N PRO A 55 -7.66 -19.56 5.09
CA PRO A 55 -8.36 -20.81 4.84
C PRO A 55 -7.27 -21.78 4.41
N GLU A 56 -7.15 -22.90 5.13
CA GLU A 56 -6.21 -23.94 4.75
C GLU A 56 -6.42 -24.18 3.26
N LYS A 57 -5.33 -24.12 2.47
CA LYS A 57 -5.40 -24.40 1.04
C LYS A 57 -6.13 -25.74 0.94
N GLY A 58 -7.40 -25.71 0.53
CA GLY A 58 -8.17 -26.91 0.30
C GLY A 58 -7.33 -27.75 -0.65
N ASN A 59 -6.89 -28.91 -0.17
CA ASN A 59 -6.12 -29.84 -0.97
C ASN A 59 -6.97 -30.09 -2.23
N GLY A 60 -6.49 -29.61 -3.37
CA GLY A 60 -7.18 -29.83 -4.64
C GLY A 60 -7.40 -31.33 -4.81
N MET A 61 -8.67 -31.72 -4.86
CA MET A 61 -9.08 -33.03 -5.36
C MET A 61 -9.16 -32.97 -6.87
#